data_AF-A0ABD7X407-F1
#
_entry.id   AF-A0ABD7X407-F1
#
_cell.length_a   1.000
_cell.length_b   1.000
_cell.length_c   1.000
_cell.angle_alpha   90.00
_cell.angle_beta   90.00
_cell.angle_gamma   90.00
#
_symmetry.space_group_name_H-M   'P 1'
#
loop_
_entity.id
_entity.type
_entity.pdbx_description
1 polymer ?
#
loop_
_entity_poly.entity_id
_entity_poly.type
_entity_poly.pdbx_seq_one_letter_code
_entity_poly.pdbx_strand_id
1 'polypeptide(L)'
;MKHTVVELRYQDDNGNVMGYSLGYIDMKHLKERFSHYNIRRDNIINMFIDKQPVSKTRLDNLFHVLEHTSLPKREEEESMKNGKKPNRAHKEIIAAANLTVEKWLVVKNLPHKIEIVHKETGELKELAV
;
A
#
# COMPACT_ATOMS: atom_id res chain seq x y z
N MET A 1 12.53 -1.23 21.22
CA MET A 1 11.23 -0.53 21.28
C MET A 1 10.19 -1.50 21.78
N LYS A 2 9.29 -1.09 22.68
CA LYS A 2 8.20 -1.94 23.15
C LYS A 2 7.08 -1.88 22.11
N HIS A 3 6.72 -3.01 21.53
CA HIS A 3 5.57 -3.10 20.63
C HIS A 3 4.32 -3.43 21.44
N THR A 4 3.21 -2.77 21.15
CA THR A 4 1.90 -3.21 21.63
C THR A 4 1.39 -4.30 20.70
N VAL A 5 0.84 -5.36 21.27
CA VAL A 5 0.33 -6.50 20.48
C VAL A 5 -1.19 -6.42 20.40
N VAL A 6 -1.71 -6.50 19.19
CA VAL A 6 -3.13 -6.70 18.92
C VAL A 6 -3.35 -8.11 18.42
N GLU A 7 -4.31 -8.79 19.03
CA GLU A 7 -4.84 -10.07 18.54
C GLU A 7 -6.30 -9.85 18.17
N LEU A 8 -6.71 -10.23 16.98
CA LEU A 8 -8.08 -10.01 16.53
C LEU A 8 -8.59 -11.16 15.67
N ARG A 9 -9.90 -11.36 15.69
CA ARG A 9 -10.64 -12.20 14.74
C ARG A 9 -11.61 -11.33 13.97
N TYR A 10 -11.64 -11.48 12.66
CA TYR A 10 -12.50 -10.72 11.77
C TYR A 10 -13.01 -11.60 10.64
N GLN A 11 -14.10 -11.18 10.00
CA GLN A 11 -14.64 -11.84 8.82
C GLN A 11 -14.11 -11.16 7.54
N ASP A 12 -13.51 -11.93 6.64
CA ASP A 12 -13.11 -11.44 5.32
C ASP A 12 -14.31 -11.23 4.39
N ASP A 13 -14.08 -10.66 3.21
CA ASP A 13 -15.16 -10.40 2.25
C ASP A 13 -15.76 -11.68 1.63
N ASN A 14 -15.10 -12.83 1.80
CA ASN A 14 -15.60 -14.15 1.39
C ASN A 14 -16.42 -14.84 2.50
N GLY A 15 -16.53 -14.21 3.67
CA GLY A 15 -17.22 -14.74 4.83
C GLY A 15 -16.37 -15.66 5.72
N ASN A 16 -15.07 -15.83 5.43
CA ASN A 16 -14.16 -16.64 6.24
C ASN A 16 -13.77 -15.91 7.52
N VAL A 17 -13.65 -16.66 8.62
CA VAL A 17 -13.14 -16.11 9.88
C VAL A 17 -11.62 -16.17 9.87
N MET A 18 -11.01 -14.99 9.88
CA MET A 18 -9.57 -14.80 9.90
C MET A 18 -9.10 -14.43 11.31
N GLY A 19 -7.95 -14.96 11.72
CA GLY A 19 -7.29 -14.62 12.98
C GLY A 19 -5.93 -13.99 12.72
N TYR A 20 -5.63 -12.87 13.38
CA TYR A 20 -4.36 -12.18 13.24
C TYR A 20 -3.79 -11.74 14.59
N SER A 21 -2.47 -11.89 14.75
CA SER A 21 -1.69 -11.29 15.83
C SER A 21 -0.64 -10.38 15.21
N LEU A 22 -0.63 -9.11 15.60
CA LEU A 22 0.27 -8.11 15.05
C LEU A 22 0.82 -7.20 16.15
N GLY A 23 2.11 -6.90 16.06
CA GLY A 23 2.74 -5.84 16.83
C GLY A 23 2.65 -4.51 16.08
N TYR A 24 2.33 -3.43 16.78
CA TYR A 24 2.39 -2.08 16.23
C TYR A 24 3.19 -1.14 17.14
N ILE A 25 3.82 -0.13 16.52
CA ILE A 25 4.60 0.90 17.23
C ILE A 25 3.82 2.19 17.46
N ASP A 26 2.91 2.52 16.54
CA ASP A 26 2.07 3.72 16.59
C ASP A 26 0.75 3.49 15.82
N MET A 27 -0.14 4.48 15.86
CA MET A 27 -1.45 4.41 15.18
C MET A 27 -1.33 4.39 13.64
N LYS A 28 -0.26 4.95 13.06
CA LYS A 28 -0.06 4.95 11.60
C LYS A 28 0.26 3.53 11.14
N HIS A 29 1.17 2.86 11.84
CA HIS A 29 1.52 1.48 11.58
C HIS A 29 0.32 0.55 11.76
N LEU A 30 -0.47 0.75 12.82
CA LEU A 30 -1.69 -0.02 13.03
C LEU A 30 -2.71 0.20 11.89
N LYS A 31 -2.94 1.45 11.48
CA LYS A 31 -3.83 1.80 10.37
C LYS A 31 -3.39 1.16 9.05
N GLU A 32 -2.10 1.17 8.76
CA GLU A 32 -1.55 0.53 7.56
C GLU A 32 -1.81 -0.98 7.58
N ARG A 33 -1.59 -1.66 8.71
CA ARG A 33 -1.87 -3.10 8.84
C ARG A 33 -3.36 -3.40 8.67
N PHE A 34 -4.23 -2.62 9.29
CA PHE A 34 -5.68 -2.82 9.19
C PHE A 34 -6.16 -2.62 7.75
N SER A 35 -5.64 -1.61 7.06
CA SER A 35 -5.95 -1.35 5.65
C SER A 35 -5.48 -2.49 4.74
N HIS A 36 -4.27 -3.04 4.99
CA HIS A 36 -3.72 -4.13 4.17
C HIS A 36 -4.55 -5.41 4.21
N TYR A 37 -5.17 -5.71 5.36
CA TYR A 37 -6.00 -6.90 5.55
C TYR A 37 -7.52 -6.63 5.48
N ASN A 38 -7.91 -5.43 5.03
CA ASN A 38 -9.31 -5.00 4.98
C ASN A 38 -10.07 -5.20 6.31
N ILE A 39 -9.39 -4.93 7.43
CA ILE A 39 -9.98 -5.00 8.77
C ILE A 39 -10.78 -3.72 9.00
N ARG A 40 -12.08 -3.89 9.23
CA ARG A 40 -13.04 -2.81 9.41
C ARG A 40 -13.70 -2.92 10.77
N ARG A 41 -14.34 -1.84 11.24
CA ARG A 41 -14.99 -1.84 12.55
C ARG A 41 -16.10 -2.90 12.64
N ASP A 42 -16.86 -3.04 11.56
CA ASP A 42 -18.04 -3.89 11.43
C ASP A 42 -17.72 -5.38 11.25
N ASN A 43 -16.55 -5.71 10.68
CA ASN A 43 -16.17 -7.11 10.44
C ASN A 43 -15.34 -7.74 11.58
N ILE A 44 -14.99 -6.98 12.62
CA ILE A 44 -14.30 -7.53 13.80
C ILE A 44 -15.29 -8.30 14.68
N ILE A 45 -14.93 -9.55 14.95
CA ILE A 45 -15.66 -10.45 15.86
C ILE A 45 -15.19 -10.22 17.29
N ASN A 46 -13.88 -10.25 17.52
CA ASN A 46 -13.27 -9.94 18.81
C ASN A 46 -11.84 -9.39 18.64
N MET A 47 -11.40 -8.63 19.63
CA MET A 47 -10.08 -8.01 19.64
C MET A 47 -9.53 -7.93 21.05
N PHE A 48 -8.23 -8.17 21.18
CA PHE A 48 -7.45 -8.09 22.39
C PHE A 48 -6.26 -7.17 22.15
N ILE A 49 -5.94 -6.33 23.13
CA ILE A 49 -4.74 -5.51 23.15
C ILE A 49 -3.94 -5.92 24.38
N ASP A 50 -2.70 -6.34 24.19
CA ASP A 50 -1.83 -6.86 25.26
C ASP A 50 -2.54 -7.93 26.12
N LYS A 51 -3.22 -8.87 25.45
CA LYS A 51 -4.02 -9.97 26.04
C LYS A 51 -5.28 -9.54 26.80
N GLN A 52 -5.62 -8.25 26.81
CA GLN A 52 -6.84 -7.76 27.44
C GLN A 52 -7.96 -7.58 26.40
N PRO A 53 -9.17 -8.10 26.64
CA PRO A 53 -10.28 -7.93 25.71
C PRO A 53 -10.63 -6.45 25.57
N VAL A 54 -10.89 -6.03 24.33
CA VAL A 54 -11.28 -4.66 24.01
C VAL A 54 -12.80 -4.55 24.10
N SER A 55 -13.29 -3.61 24.92
CA SER A 55 -14.71 -3.31 25.00
C SER A 55 -15.22 -2.66 23.71
N LYS A 56 -16.52 -2.76 23.44
CA LYS A 56 -17.14 -2.15 22.25
C LYS A 56 -16.81 -0.64 22.14
N THR A 57 -16.97 0.10 23.23
CA THR A 57 -16.65 1.53 23.30
C THR A 57 -15.17 1.82 23.03
N ARG A 58 -14.26 0.99 23.56
CA ARG A 58 -12.82 1.15 23.31
C ARG A 58 -12.48 0.86 21.84
N LEU A 59 -13.17 -0.11 21.23
CA LEU A 59 -13.02 -0.42 19.81
C LEU A 59 -13.55 0.72 18.93
N ASP A 60 -14.70 1.30 19.27
CA ASP A 60 -15.26 2.46 18.57
C ASP A 60 -14.30 3.66 18.63
N ASN A 61 -13.76 3.97 19.82
CA ASN A 61 -12.77 5.03 20.00
C ASN A 61 -11.48 4.76 19.21
N LEU A 62 -11.02 3.51 19.13
CA LEU A 62 -9.86 3.15 18.34
C LEU A 62 -10.09 3.45 16.86
N PHE A 63 -11.22 3.03 16.30
CA PHE A 63 -11.54 3.26 14.90
C PHE A 63 -11.72 4.74 14.58
N HIS A 64 -12.31 5.52 15.50
CA HIS A 64 -12.34 6.97 15.38
C HIS A 64 -10.93 7.57 15.26
N VAL A 65 -9.98 7.15 16.11
CA VAL A 65 -8.57 7.59 16.02
C VAL A 65 -7.92 7.12 14.71
N LEU A 66 -8.17 5.89 14.27
CA LEU A 66 -7.62 5.37 13.01
C LEU A 66 -8.16 6.16 11.81
N GLU A 67 -9.45 6.48 11.76
CA GLU A 67 -10.05 7.30 10.69
C GLU A 67 -9.35 8.66 10.57
N HIS A 68 -9.06 9.31 11.70
CA HIS A 68 -8.36 10.60 11.76
C HIS A 68 -6.83 10.52 11.67
N THR A 69 -6.24 9.32 11.69
CA THR A 69 -4.79 9.15 11.55
C THR A 69 -4.39 9.29 10.09
N SER A 70 -3.59 10.30 9.74
CA SER A 70 -3.05 10.43 8.38
C SER A 70 -1.98 9.38 8.12
N LEU A 71 -2.18 8.57 7.08
CA LEU A 71 -1.10 7.77 6.52
C LEU A 71 -0.18 8.71 5.74
N PRO A 72 1.15 8.53 5.81
CA PRO A 72 2.03 9.21 4.86
C PRO A 72 1.53 8.85 3.47
N LYS A 73 1.33 9.86 2.60
CA LYS A 73 1.10 9.60 1.19
C LYS A 73 2.27 8.74 0.75
N ARG A 74 2.01 7.51 0.32
CA ARG A 74 3.04 6.74 -0.38
C ARG A 74 3.45 7.64 -1.55
N GLU A 75 4.74 7.88 -1.74
CA GLU A 75 5.24 8.69 -2.87
C GLU A 75 4.68 8.19 -4.23
N GLU A 76 4.12 6.97 -4.28
CA GLU A 76 3.40 6.42 -5.41
C GLU A 76 2.07 7.13 -5.75
N GLU A 77 1.43 7.84 -4.81
CA GLU A 77 0.17 8.57 -5.03
C GLU A 77 0.35 10.07 -5.31
N GLU A 78 1.54 10.64 -5.05
CA GLU A 78 1.83 12.02 -5.47
C GLU A 78 2.25 12.04 -6.94
N SER A 79 1.29 12.49 -7.78
CA SER A 79 1.51 12.96 -9.14
C SER A 79 1.83 11.88 -10.19
N MET A 80 0.77 11.23 -10.68
CA MET A 80 0.71 10.55 -11.99
C MET A 80 0.92 11.50 -13.20
N LYS A 81 1.58 12.65 -13.06
CA LYS A 81 1.80 13.52 -14.23
C LYS A 81 2.83 12.93 -15.20
N ASN A 82 3.83 12.17 -14.72
CA ASN A 82 4.98 11.77 -15.57
C ASN A 82 5.42 10.28 -15.46
N GLY A 83 4.64 9.34 -14.93
CA GLY A 83 4.98 7.89 -14.95
C GLY A 83 5.88 7.37 -13.80
N LYS A 84 6.06 6.04 -13.73
CA LYS A 84 6.78 5.28 -12.69
C LYS A 84 8.26 5.07 -13.01
N LYS A 85 9.12 4.94 -11.99
CA LYS A 85 10.54 4.58 -12.20
C LYS A 85 10.66 3.19 -12.87
N PRO A 86 11.52 3.02 -13.90
CA PRO A 86 11.76 1.71 -14.52
C PRO A 86 12.28 0.67 -13.52
N ASN A 87 11.65 -0.52 -13.51
CA ASN A 87 12.15 -1.69 -12.78
C ASN A 87 13.28 -2.37 -13.60
N ARG A 88 13.93 -3.42 -13.06
CA ARG A 88 15.07 -4.08 -13.75
C ARG A 88 14.76 -4.47 -15.20
N ALA A 89 13.61 -5.10 -15.46
CA ALA A 89 13.21 -5.51 -16.80
C ALA A 89 12.96 -4.30 -17.72
N HIS A 90 12.31 -3.25 -17.24
CA HIS A 90 12.12 -2.02 -18.02
C HIS A 90 13.46 -1.34 -18.36
N LYS A 91 14.45 -1.39 -17.47
CA LYS A 91 15.79 -0.83 -17.74
C LYS A 91 16.46 -1.54 -18.90
N GLU A 92 16.33 -2.86 -18.98
CA GLU A 92 16.88 -3.68 -20.06
C GLU A 92 16.22 -3.33 -21.41
N ILE A 93 14.89 -3.20 -21.43
CA ILE A 93 14.14 -2.83 -22.64
C ILE A 93 14.50 -1.41 -23.12
N ILE A 94 14.58 -0.44 -22.20
CA ILE A 94 14.95 0.94 -22.54
C ILE A 94 16.40 1.02 -23.04
N ALA A 95 17.32 0.26 -22.42
CA ALA A 95 18.71 0.18 -22.87
C ALA A 95 18.83 -0.48 -24.25
N ALA A 96 18.05 -1.54 -24.52
CA ALA A 96 17.98 -2.20 -25.82
C ALA A 96 17.46 -1.26 -26.93
N ALA A 97 16.62 -0.29 -26.57
CA ALA A 97 16.16 0.77 -27.45
C ALA A 97 17.17 1.94 -27.62
N ASN A 98 18.40 1.81 -27.12
CA ASN A 98 19.43 2.85 -27.11
C ASN A 98 19.02 4.15 -26.39
N LEU A 99 18.17 4.05 -25.36
CA LEU A 99 17.70 5.19 -24.58
C LEU A 99 18.36 5.23 -23.19
N THR A 100 18.62 6.44 -22.68
CA THR A 100 19.21 6.62 -21.34
C THR A 100 18.18 6.40 -20.25
N VAL A 101 18.19 5.22 -19.61
CA VAL A 101 17.25 4.78 -18.55
C VAL A 101 16.91 5.87 -17.52
N GLU A 102 17.89 6.66 -17.08
CA GLU A 102 17.70 7.68 -16.06
C GLU A 102 16.78 8.83 -16.48
N LYS A 103 16.60 9.05 -17.79
CA LYS A 103 15.80 10.13 -18.35
C LYS A 103 14.36 9.71 -18.65
N TRP A 104 14.03 8.43 -18.55
CA TRP A 104 12.72 7.89 -18.93
C TRP A 104 11.97 7.33 -17.73
N LEU A 105 10.65 7.52 -17.75
CA LEU A 105 9.68 6.99 -16.77
C LEU A 105 8.66 6.13 -17.51
N VAL A 106 8.16 5.07 -16.88
CA VAL A 106 7.18 4.15 -17.47
C VAL A 106 5.77 4.64 -17.14
N VAL A 107 5.02 5.01 -18.17
CA VAL A 107 3.63 5.47 -18.07
C VAL A 107 2.67 4.29 -18.03
N LYS A 108 2.80 3.35 -18.98
CA LYS A 108 2.02 2.12 -19.04
C LYS A 108 2.90 0.92 -19.28
N ASN A 109 2.60 -0.18 -18.58
CA ASN A 109 3.23 -1.46 -18.80
C ASN A 109 2.17 -2.42 -19.37
N LEU A 110 2.17 -2.60 -20.69
CA LEU A 110 1.25 -3.51 -21.37
C LEU A 110 1.99 -4.83 -21.70
N PRO A 111 1.28 -5.96 -21.86
CA PRO A 111 1.89 -7.26 -22.09
C PRO A 111 2.83 -7.35 -23.31
N HIS A 112 2.64 -6.49 -24.32
CA HIS A 112 3.40 -6.51 -25.58
C HIS A 112 4.20 -5.22 -25.83
N LYS A 113 4.01 -4.19 -25.01
CA LYS A 113 4.67 -2.90 -25.16
C LYS A 113 4.71 -2.12 -23.85
N ILE A 114 5.74 -1.31 -23.67
CA ILE A 114 5.82 -0.33 -22.58
C ILE A 114 5.71 1.08 -23.18
N GLU A 115 4.89 1.92 -22.56
CA GLU A 115 4.83 3.35 -22.88
C GLU A 115 5.72 4.09 -21.88
N ILE A 116 6.68 4.86 -22.39
CA ILE A 116 7.62 5.65 -21.59
C ILE A 116 7.50 7.13 -21.90
N VAL A 117 7.79 7.97 -20.91
CA VAL A 117 7.84 9.43 -21.03
C VAL A 117 9.20 9.97 -20.59
N HIS A 118 9.72 10.94 -21.33
CA HIS A 118 10.95 11.63 -20.98
C HIS A 118 10.70 12.64 -19.86
N LYS A 119 11.52 12.60 -18.81
CA LYS A 119 11.34 13.38 -17.56
C LYS A 119 11.29 14.89 -17.77
N GLU A 120 12.09 15.40 -18.70
CA GLU A 120 12.31 16.84 -18.89
C GLU A 120 11.51 17.42 -20.05
N THR A 121 11.30 16.63 -21.11
CA THR A 121 10.68 17.09 -22.35
C THR A 121 9.24 16.64 -22.50
N GLY A 122 8.78 15.68 -21.69
CA GLY A 122 7.45 15.08 -21.81
C GLY A 122 7.27 14.22 -23.06
N GLU A 123 8.34 13.92 -23.80
CA GLU A 123 8.27 13.11 -25.02
C GLU A 123 7.79 11.69 -24.69
N LEU A 124 6.81 11.18 -25.43
CA LEU A 124 6.27 9.83 -25.27
C LEU A 124 6.86 8.88 -26.31
N LYS A 125 7.27 7.69 -25.88
CA LYS A 125 7.71 6.60 -26.76
C LYS A 125 7.08 5.28 -26.37
N GLU A 126 6.85 4.43 -27.37
CA GLU A 126 6.42 3.05 -27.17
C GLU A 126 7.59 2.12 -27.50
N LEU A 127 7.92 1.21 -26.58
CA LEU A 127 8.93 0.18 -26.79
C LEU A 127 8.26 -1.20 -26.78
N ALA A 128 8.60 -2.05 -27.74
CA ALA A 128 8.18 -3.44 -27.74
C ALA A 128 8.87 -4.20 -26.58
N VAL A 129 8.12 -5.11 -25.96
CA VAL A 129 8.61 -6.03 -24.90
C VAL A 129 9.00 -7.36 -25.53
#